data_AF-A0A2J4QA67-F1
#
_entry.id   AF-A0A2J4QA67-F1
#
_cell.length_a   1.000
_cell.length_b   1.000
_cell.length_c   1.000
_cell.angle_alpha   90.00
_cell.angle_beta   90.00
_cell.angle_gamma   90.00
#
_symmetry.space_group_name_H-M   'P 1'
#
loop_
_entity.id
_entity.type
_entity.pdbx_description
1 polymer ?
#
loop_
_entity_poly.entity_id
_entity_poly.type
_entity_poly.pdbx_seq_one_letter_code
_entity_poly.pdbx_strand_id
1 'polypeptide(L)'
;CAINIESPGERLNANLTTVARELAKVRDRGLPQEEFDALIAQKNLELQKLFATYARTDTYILISQRMRSLQNQVVDIAPEQYQKLRQEFLNSLTVDMLNQYLRQQLSQDMALVLQQPQGEPEYNMKELQATWEKLMAPAPAAAASSSAAGDVVEGRNEATDIPPAQ
;
A
#
# COMPACT_ATOMS: atom_id res chain seq x y z
N CYS A 1 -8.79 -5.37 -5.60
CA CYS A 1 -8.04 -5.87 -4.42
C CYS A 1 -9.04 -6.00 -3.28
N ALA A 2 -8.96 -7.04 -2.45
CA ALA A 2 -9.85 -7.24 -1.31
C ALA A 2 -9.03 -7.72 -0.11
N ILE A 3 -9.42 -7.29 1.09
CA ILE A 3 -8.90 -7.79 2.35
C ILE A 3 -9.98 -8.69 2.93
N ASN A 4 -9.69 -9.98 3.05
CA ASN A 4 -10.63 -10.96 3.57
C ASN A 4 -10.38 -11.13 5.08
N ILE A 5 -11.45 -10.99 5.88
CA ILE A 5 -11.41 -11.18 7.33
C ILE A 5 -12.29 -12.37 7.67
N GLU A 6 -11.67 -13.50 8.00
CA GLU A 6 -12.39 -14.66 8.52
C GLU A 6 -12.61 -14.48 10.02
N SER A 7 -13.88 -14.42 10.43
CA SER A 7 -14.24 -14.21 11.83
C SER A 7 -15.52 -14.94 12.17
N PRO A 8 -15.61 -15.57 13.37
CA PRO A 8 -16.90 -15.95 13.94
C PRO A 8 -17.82 -14.73 14.08
N GLY A 9 -19.13 -14.92 13.90
CA GLY A 9 -20.13 -13.84 13.95
C GLY A 9 -20.07 -13.00 15.23
N GLU A 10 -19.87 -13.66 16.39
CA GLU A 10 -19.77 -12.99 17.69
C GLU A 10 -18.59 -12.01 17.81
N ARG A 11 -17.51 -12.24 17.05
CA ARG A 11 -16.29 -11.41 17.07
C ARG A 11 -16.14 -10.53 15.84
N LEU A 12 -17.11 -10.58 14.92
CA LEU A 12 -17.02 -9.91 13.62
C LEU A 12 -16.75 -8.41 13.75
N ASN A 13 -17.54 -7.70 14.55
CA ASN A 13 -17.36 -6.25 14.73
C ASN A 13 -16.03 -5.92 15.44
N ALA A 14 -15.62 -6.69 16.44
CA ALA A 14 -14.35 -6.49 17.14
C ALA A 14 -13.14 -6.68 16.20
N ASN A 15 -13.18 -7.71 15.35
CA ASN A 15 -12.15 -7.99 14.37
C ASN A 15 -12.12 -6.93 13.25
N LEU A 16 -13.29 -6.54 12.73
CA LEU A 16 -13.41 -5.45 11.77
C LEU A 16 -12.84 -4.13 12.34
N THR A 17 -13.17 -3.82 13.59
CA THR A 17 -12.66 -2.63 14.29
C THR A 17 -11.14 -2.65 14.39
N THR A 18 -10.55 -3.81 14.66
CA THR A 18 -9.09 -3.97 14.74
C THR A 18 -8.44 -3.72 13.40
N VAL A 19 -8.95 -4.35 12.33
CA VAL A 19 -8.42 -4.18 10.97
C VAL A 19 -8.59 -2.73 10.50
N ALA A 20 -9.77 -2.13 10.68
CA ALA A 20 -10.04 -0.75 10.32
C ALA A 20 -9.08 0.23 11.03
N ARG A 21 -8.76 -0.03 12.30
CA ARG A 21 -7.80 0.80 13.05
C ARG A 21 -6.39 0.68 12.50
N GLU A 22 -5.92 -0.52 12.16
CA GLU A 22 -4.59 -0.69 11.56
C GLU A 22 -4.51 -0.05 10.17
N LEU A 23 -5.55 -0.19 9.35
CA LEU A 23 -5.61 0.48 8.05
C LEU A 23 -5.64 2.00 8.18
N ALA A 24 -6.40 2.54 9.14
CA ALA A 24 -6.40 3.98 9.42
C ALA A 24 -5.00 4.47 9.85
N LYS A 25 -4.28 3.72 10.70
CA LYS A 25 -2.89 4.05 11.08
C LYS A 25 -1.97 4.08 9.87
N VAL A 26 -2.03 3.07 9.00
CA VAL A 26 -1.21 3.01 7.78
C VAL A 26 -1.56 4.16 6.83
N ARG A 27 -2.84 4.51 6.69
CA ARG A 27 -3.27 5.66 5.88
C ARG A 27 -2.72 6.98 6.42
N ASP A 28 -2.79 7.17 7.73
CA ASP A 28 -2.48 8.46 8.36
C ASP A 28 -0.97 8.66 8.57
N ARG A 29 -0.24 7.59 8.92
CA ARG A 29 1.18 7.64 9.31
C ARG A 29 2.12 6.89 8.36
N GLY A 30 1.59 6.05 7.48
CA GLY A 30 2.40 5.16 6.65
C GLY A 30 3.04 4.02 7.45
N LEU A 31 3.88 3.26 6.76
CA LEU A 31 4.77 2.27 7.36
C LEU A 31 5.99 2.96 7.98
N PRO A 32 6.47 2.48 9.14
CA PRO A 32 7.73 2.94 9.71
C PRO A 32 8.92 2.47 8.87
N GLN A 33 10.05 3.19 8.97
CA GLN A 33 11.27 2.90 8.23
C GLN A 33 11.74 1.44 8.43
N GLU A 34 11.69 0.93 9.66
CA GLU A 34 12.12 -0.43 9.99
C GLU A 34 11.29 -1.51 9.26
N GLU A 35 9.96 -1.36 9.22
CA GLU A 35 9.09 -2.29 8.51
C GLU A 35 9.29 -2.19 6.99
N PHE A 36 9.54 -0.98 6.48
CA PHE A 36 9.89 -0.77 5.08
C PHE A 36 11.20 -1.47 4.73
N ASP A 37 12.26 -1.29 5.52
CA ASP A 37 13.56 -1.91 5.28
C ASP A 37 13.48 -3.44 5.35
N ALA A 38 12.71 -3.97 6.31
CA ALA A 38 12.44 -5.41 6.40
C ALA A 38 11.70 -5.93 5.16
N LEU A 39 10.71 -5.19 4.66
CA LEU A 39 9.98 -5.53 3.44
C LEU A 39 10.90 -5.51 2.21
N ILE A 40 11.75 -4.48 2.07
CA ILE A 40 12.72 -4.38 0.98
C ILE A 40 13.73 -5.54 1.04
N ALA A 41 14.24 -5.87 2.24
CA ALA A 41 15.14 -6.99 2.42
C ALA A 41 14.48 -8.32 2.02
N GLN A 42 13.23 -8.55 2.43
CA GLN A 42 12.46 -9.73 2.02
C GLN A 42 12.28 -9.80 0.50
N LYS A 43 11.90 -8.69 -0.14
CA LYS A 43 11.69 -8.66 -1.60
C LYS A 43 12.98 -8.82 -2.40
N ASN A 44 14.10 -8.31 -1.90
CA ASN A 44 15.40 -8.60 -2.49
C ASN A 44 15.78 -10.08 -2.38
N LEU A 45 15.52 -10.71 -1.22
CA LEU A 45 15.77 -12.15 -1.04
C LEU A 45 14.87 -13.01 -1.96
N GLU A 46 13.62 -12.63 -2.14
CA GLU A 46 12.72 -13.28 -3.11
C GLU A 46 13.26 -13.14 -4.55
N LEU A 47 13.74 -11.95 -4.92
CA LEU A 47 14.30 -11.68 -6.25
C LEU A 47 15.57 -12.48 -6.52
N GLN A 48 16.46 -12.63 -5.53
CA GLN A 48 17.66 -13.46 -5.65
C GLN A 48 17.33 -14.93 -5.92
N LYS A 49 16.18 -15.41 -5.43
CA LYS A 49 15.70 -16.77 -5.64
C LYS A 49 14.95 -16.97 -6.96
N LEU A 50 14.77 -15.92 -7.77
CA LEU A 50 13.94 -15.94 -9.00
C LEU A 50 14.25 -17.15 -9.89
N PHE A 51 15.51 -17.35 -10.29
CA PHE A 51 15.88 -18.44 -11.20
C PHE A 51 15.80 -19.81 -10.55
N ALA A 52 16.12 -19.91 -9.25
CA ALA A 52 15.98 -21.16 -8.50
C ALA A 52 14.52 -21.59 -8.39
N THR A 53 13.60 -20.63 -8.25
CA THR A 53 12.15 -20.83 -8.27
C THR A 53 11.69 -21.21 -9.67
N TYR A 54 12.10 -20.45 -10.70
CA TYR A 54 11.73 -20.71 -12.10
C TYR A 54 12.14 -22.11 -12.54
N ALA A 55 13.38 -22.53 -12.27
CA ALA A 55 13.89 -23.86 -12.63
C ALA A 55 13.15 -25.03 -11.93
N ARG A 56 12.48 -24.75 -10.81
CA ARG A 56 11.69 -25.75 -10.04
C ARG A 56 10.18 -25.61 -10.26
N THR A 57 9.75 -24.63 -11.04
CA THR A 57 8.34 -24.37 -11.28
C THR A 57 7.82 -25.37 -12.31
N ASP A 58 6.74 -26.07 -11.96
CA ASP A 58 6.11 -27.05 -12.86
C ASP A 58 5.68 -26.39 -14.19
N THR A 59 5.86 -27.10 -15.30
CA THR A 59 5.45 -26.66 -16.63
C THR A 59 3.97 -26.24 -16.68
N TYR A 60 3.09 -26.93 -15.95
CA TYR A 60 1.68 -26.55 -15.82
C TYR A 60 1.52 -25.14 -15.24
N ILE A 61 2.31 -24.79 -14.21
CA ILE A 61 2.28 -23.46 -13.62
C ILE A 61 2.76 -22.42 -14.64
N LEU A 62 3.86 -22.68 -15.35
CA LEU A 62 4.38 -21.78 -16.38
C LEU A 62 3.37 -21.55 -17.51
N ILE A 63 2.72 -22.62 -17.99
CA ILE A 63 1.66 -22.51 -19.00
C ILE A 63 0.47 -21.72 -18.45
N SER A 64 0.06 -21.97 -17.20
CA SER A 64 -1.05 -21.23 -16.58
C SER A 64 -0.73 -19.73 -16.44
N GLN A 65 0.51 -19.38 -16.11
CA GLN A 65 0.98 -18.00 -16.03
C GLN A 65 0.94 -17.35 -17.41
N ARG A 66 1.44 -18.04 -18.44
CA ARG A 66 1.37 -17.57 -19.82
C ARG A 66 -0.07 -17.35 -20.29
N MET A 67 -0.97 -18.29 -20.02
CA MET A 67 -2.38 -18.16 -20.38
C MET A 67 -3.04 -16.98 -19.66
N ARG A 68 -2.77 -16.78 -18.37
CA ARG A 68 -3.25 -15.60 -17.62
C ARG A 68 -2.70 -14.29 -18.18
N SER A 69 -1.43 -14.27 -18.58
CA SER A 69 -0.81 -13.11 -19.24
C SER A 69 -1.56 -12.74 -20.53
N LEU A 70 -1.81 -13.73 -21.39
CA LEU A 70 -2.53 -13.53 -22.65
C LEU A 70 -3.99 -13.12 -22.44
N GLN A 71 -4.69 -13.74 -21.49
CA GLN A 71 -6.09 -13.45 -21.19
C GLN A 71 -6.31 -12.07 -20.58
N ASN A 72 -5.45 -11.66 -19.65
CA ASN A 72 -5.59 -10.41 -18.91
C ASN A 72 -4.73 -9.27 -19.49
N GLN A 73 -4.06 -9.50 -20.62
CA GLN A 73 -3.12 -8.56 -21.23
C GLN A 73 -2.03 -8.08 -20.24
N VAL A 74 -1.65 -8.96 -19.30
CA VAL A 74 -0.54 -8.69 -18.37
C VAL A 74 0.75 -9.03 -19.10
N VAL A 75 1.68 -8.08 -19.15
CA VAL A 75 2.94 -8.24 -19.88
C VAL A 75 3.76 -9.40 -19.29
N ASP A 76 4.16 -10.34 -20.15
CA ASP A 76 5.06 -11.45 -19.84
C ASP A 76 6.44 -11.13 -20.40
N ILE A 77 7.42 -10.92 -19.51
CA ILE A 77 8.79 -10.55 -19.83
C ILE A 77 9.76 -11.65 -19.40
N ALA A 78 10.91 -11.72 -20.08
CA ALA A 78 11.94 -12.71 -19.77
C ALA A 78 12.44 -12.57 -18.32
N PRO A 79 12.75 -13.67 -17.62
CA PRO A 79 13.18 -13.64 -16.22
C PRO A 79 14.41 -12.75 -15.95
N GLU A 80 15.37 -12.69 -16.88
CA GLU A 80 16.56 -11.84 -16.80
C GLU A 80 16.19 -10.35 -16.86
N GLN A 81 15.27 -10.00 -17.75
CA GLN A 81 14.78 -8.63 -17.88
C GLN A 81 13.96 -8.23 -16.66
N TYR A 82 13.09 -9.14 -16.17
CA TYR A 82 12.34 -8.93 -14.92
C TYR A 82 13.29 -8.70 -13.75
N GLN A 83 14.34 -9.51 -13.62
CA GLN A 83 15.31 -9.37 -12.52
C GLN A 83 15.93 -7.98 -12.50
N LYS A 84 16.41 -7.50 -13.65
CA LYS A 84 17.03 -6.18 -13.77
C LYS A 84 16.05 -5.06 -13.41
N LEU A 85 14.88 -5.04 -14.04
CA LEU A 85 13.87 -4.01 -13.81
C LEU A 85 13.37 -4.02 -12.36
N ARG A 86 13.19 -5.20 -11.78
CA ARG A 86 12.73 -5.33 -10.40
C ARG A 86 13.80 -4.88 -9.41
N GLN A 87 15.08 -5.17 -9.68
CA GLN A 87 16.18 -4.69 -8.83
C GLN A 87 16.28 -3.16 -8.88
N GLU A 88 16.21 -2.57 -10.08
CA GLU A 88 16.21 -1.12 -10.25
C GLU A 88 15.02 -0.47 -9.52
N PHE A 89 13.82 -1.05 -9.64
CA PHE A 89 12.64 -0.61 -8.90
C PHE A 89 12.87 -0.65 -7.39
N LEU A 90 13.31 -1.81 -6.85
CA LEU A 90 13.53 -1.96 -5.40
C LEU A 90 14.58 -1.00 -4.86
N ASN A 91 15.62 -0.68 -5.64
CA ASN A 91 16.66 0.27 -5.26
C ASN A 91 16.19 1.73 -5.29
N SER A 92 15.22 2.05 -6.16
CA SER A 92 14.65 3.40 -6.28
C SER A 92 13.51 3.69 -5.31
N LEU A 93 12.89 2.65 -4.75
CA LEU A 93 11.70 2.80 -3.92
C LEU A 93 12.11 3.39 -2.55
N THR A 94 11.41 4.44 -2.12
CA THR A 94 11.59 5.03 -0.78
C THR A 94 10.34 4.78 0.07
N VAL A 95 10.52 4.88 1.39
CA VAL A 95 9.41 4.79 2.35
C VAL A 95 8.34 5.85 2.07
N ASP A 96 8.74 7.06 1.69
CA ASP A 96 7.82 8.16 1.38
C ASP A 96 6.97 7.85 0.15
N MET A 97 7.57 7.32 -0.91
CA MET A 97 6.85 6.92 -2.13
C MET A 97 5.81 5.83 -1.82
N LEU A 98 6.21 4.82 -1.03
CA LEU A 98 5.30 3.75 -0.64
C LEU A 98 4.16 4.28 0.25
N ASN A 99 4.47 5.14 1.21
CA ASN A 99 3.49 5.70 2.13
C ASN A 99 2.50 6.63 1.41
N GLN A 100 2.94 7.39 0.42
CA GLN A 100 2.05 8.18 -0.44
C GLN A 100 1.10 7.27 -1.22
N TYR A 101 1.60 6.18 -1.81
CA TYR A 101 0.77 5.22 -2.53
C TYR A 101 -0.24 4.53 -1.60
N LEU A 102 0.19 4.08 -0.41
CA LEU A 102 -0.68 3.48 0.59
C LEU A 102 -1.79 4.44 1.03
N ARG A 103 -1.44 5.71 1.30
CA ARG A 103 -2.42 6.74 1.65
C ARG A 103 -3.43 6.95 0.54
N GLN A 104 -3.00 7.04 -0.72
CA GLN A 104 -3.91 7.18 -1.86
C GLN A 104 -4.86 5.99 -1.97
N GLN A 105 -4.33 4.76 -1.85
CA GLN A 105 -5.13 3.54 -1.94
C GLN A 105 -6.15 3.43 -0.80
N LEU A 106 -5.75 3.76 0.43
CA LEU A 106 -6.59 3.68 1.63
C LEU A 106 -7.54 4.88 1.81
N SER A 107 -7.40 5.91 0.97
CA SER A 107 -8.34 7.04 0.91
C SER A 107 -9.47 6.80 -0.10
N GLN A 108 -9.44 5.70 -0.85
CA GLN A 108 -10.54 5.32 -1.73
C GLN A 108 -11.68 4.69 -0.93
N ASP A 109 -12.91 4.92 -1.38
CA ASP A 109 -14.09 4.31 -0.79
C ASP A 109 -14.04 2.78 -0.95
N MET A 110 -14.01 2.08 0.19
CA MET A 110 -13.99 0.62 0.22
C MET A 110 -15.41 0.07 0.34
N ALA A 111 -15.72 -0.96 -0.45
CA ALA A 111 -16.96 -1.71 -0.32
C ALA A 111 -16.82 -2.83 0.73
N LEU A 112 -17.76 -2.89 1.68
CA LEU A 112 -17.86 -4.00 2.63
C LEU A 112 -18.78 -5.08 2.05
N VAL A 113 -18.27 -6.31 2.00
CA VAL A 113 -19.03 -7.50 1.59
C VAL A 113 -18.97 -8.52 2.71
N LEU A 114 -20.13 -8.91 3.25
CA LEU A 114 -20.24 -9.95 4.27
C LEU A 114 -20.80 -11.22 3.66
N GLN A 115 -20.09 -12.32 3.85
CA GLN A 115 -20.57 -13.65 3.52
C GLN A 115 -20.82 -14.39 4.83
N GLN A 116 -22.07 -14.83 5.05
CA GLN A 116 -22.46 -15.59 6.24
C GLN A 116 -22.84 -17.03 5.85
N PRO A 117 -22.49 -18.02 6.68
CA PRO A 117 -23.00 -19.38 6.52
C PRO A 117 -24.53 -19.44 6.61
N GLN A 118 -25.12 -20.39 5.90
CA GLN A 118 -26.57 -20.62 5.96
C GLN A 118 -26.97 -21.08 7.38
N GLY A 119 -27.99 -20.45 7.95
CA GLY A 119 -28.55 -20.80 9.26
C GLY A 119 -28.06 -19.95 10.43
N GLU A 120 -27.08 -19.06 10.22
CA GLU A 120 -26.72 -18.03 11.21
C GLU A 120 -27.72 -16.86 11.17
N PRO A 121 -27.95 -16.17 12.30
CA PRO A 121 -28.74 -14.95 12.30
C PRO A 121 -28.06 -13.88 11.40
N GLU A 122 -28.89 -13.18 10.63
CA GLU A 122 -28.42 -12.11 9.75
C GLU A 122 -27.76 -10.99 10.57
N TYR A 123 -26.54 -10.62 10.18
CA TYR A 123 -25.80 -9.55 10.85
C TYR A 123 -26.22 -8.19 10.29
N ASN A 124 -26.29 -7.17 11.14
CA ASN A 124 -26.61 -5.82 10.69
C ASN A 124 -25.43 -5.19 9.94
N MET A 125 -25.48 -5.22 8.61
CA MET A 125 -24.45 -4.59 7.76
C MET A 125 -24.31 -3.09 7.99
N LYS A 126 -25.40 -2.39 8.31
CA LYS A 126 -25.37 -0.93 8.51
C LYS A 126 -24.55 -0.56 9.75
N GLU A 127 -24.57 -1.39 10.78
CA GLU A 127 -23.75 -1.19 11.98
C GLU A 127 -22.26 -1.42 11.69
N LEU A 128 -21.92 -2.44 10.90
CA LEU A 128 -20.54 -2.68 10.46
C LEU A 128 -20.03 -1.54 9.59
N GLN A 129 -20.85 -1.08 8.65
CA GLN A 129 -20.53 0.06 7.79
C GLN A 129 -20.31 1.34 8.63
N ALA A 130 -21.20 1.66 9.56
CA ALA A 130 -21.05 2.82 10.43
C ALA A 130 -19.78 2.74 11.30
N THR A 131 -19.44 1.54 11.78
CA THR A 131 -18.19 1.29 12.53
C THR A 131 -16.97 1.54 11.64
N TRP A 132 -16.99 1.05 10.40
CA TRP A 132 -15.95 1.25 9.42
C TRP A 132 -15.78 2.73 9.07
N GLU A 133 -16.85 3.42 8.67
CA GLU A 133 -16.83 4.83 8.28
C GLU A 133 -16.31 5.72 9.40
N LYS A 134 -16.70 5.44 10.65
CA LYS A 134 -16.20 6.18 11.81
C LYS A 134 -14.68 6.07 11.99
N LEU A 135 -14.11 4.90 11.73
CA LEU A 135 -12.67 4.64 11.93
C LEU A 135 -11.84 5.05 10.72
N MET A 136 -12.40 4.91 9.53
CA MET A 136 -11.77 5.22 8.25
C MET A 136 -12.15 6.62 7.75
N ALA A 137 -12.79 7.46 8.54
CA ALA A 137 -12.89 8.89 8.25
C ALA A 137 -11.47 9.49 8.18
N PRO A 138 -11.15 10.34 7.20
CA PRO A 138 -9.85 11.00 7.14
C PRO A 138 -9.65 11.84 8.40
N ALA A 139 -8.52 11.64 9.09
CA ALA A 139 -8.19 12.48 10.24
C ALA A 139 -8.07 13.94 9.77
N PRO A 140 -8.65 14.93 10.50
CA PRO A 140 -8.39 16.33 10.22
C PRO A 140 -6.87 16.54 10.28
N ALA A 141 -6.33 17.22 9.27
CA ALA A 141 -4.89 17.45 9.15
C ALA A 141 -4.35 18.00 10.47
N ALA A 142 -3.67 17.17 11.25
CA ALA A 142 -2.91 17.62 12.40
C ALA A 142 -1.91 18.63 11.84
N ALA A 143 -2.05 19.89 12.27
CA ALA A 143 -1.16 20.96 11.91
C ALA A 143 0.27 20.45 12.05
N ALA A 144 1.00 20.42 10.93
CA ALA A 144 2.43 20.25 10.93
C ALA A 144 2.98 21.21 11.98
N SER A 145 3.54 20.66 13.05
CA SER A 145 4.16 21.43 14.11
C SER A 145 5.41 22.07 13.49
N SER A 146 5.24 23.26 12.92
CA SER A 146 6.34 24.14 12.58
C SER A 146 7.04 24.50 13.87
N SER A 147 8.10 23.77 14.19
CA SER A 147 9.15 24.25 15.09
C SER A 147 9.94 25.34 14.35
N ALA A 148 9.30 26.51 14.23
CA ALA A 148 9.96 27.75 13.88
C ALA A 148 10.08 28.59 15.15
N ALA A 149 11.26 28.50 15.78
CA ALA A 149 11.87 29.50 16.65
C ALA A 149 13.31 29.03 16.85
N GLY A 150 14.38 29.67 16.39
CA GLY A 150 14.57 30.97 15.77
C GLY A 150 16.00 31.34 16.10
N ASP A 151 16.82 31.63 15.10
CA ASP A 151 17.83 32.67 15.27
C ASP A 151 18.16 33.32 13.93
N VAL A 152 18.23 34.63 13.99
CA VAL A 152 18.32 35.58 12.90
C VAL A 152 19.79 35.96 12.75
N VAL A 153 20.39 35.72 11.60
CA VAL A 153 21.51 36.57 11.12
C VAL A 153 21.34 36.82 9.63
N GLU A 154 20.77 37.98 9.34
CA GLU A 154 21.27 39.00 8.40
C GLU A 154 22.05 38.51 7.16
N GLY A 155 21.40 38.56 5.98
CA GLY A 155 22.00 38.27 4.68
C GLY A 155 21.24 38.92 3.54
N ARG A 156 21.39 40.25 3.47
CA ARG A 156 20.83 41.21 2.51
C ARG A 156 20.84 40.82 1.01
N ASN A 157 19.76 41.25 0.37
CA ASN A 157 19.64 41.93 -0.93
C ASN A 157 19.19 41.14 -2.17
N GLU A 158 18.09 41.68 -2.68
CA GLU A 158 17.35 41.41 -3.90
C GLU A 158 18.16 41.76 -5.16
N ALA A 159 18.04 40.94 -6.20
CA ALA A 159 18.19 41.35 -7.59
C ALA A 159 17.47 40.32 -8.49
N THR A 160 16.22 40.62 -8.80
CA THR A 160 15.51 40.12 -9.98
C THR A 160 16.25 40.60 -11.22
N ASP A 161 16.64 39.69 -12.10
CA ASP A 161 16.91 40.04 -13.50
C ASP A 161 16.52 38.88 -14.43
N ILE A 162 15.40 39.06 -15.13
CA ILE A 162 14.91 38.22 -16.22
C ILE A 162 15.02 39.10 -17.47
N PRO A 163 15.82 38.74 -18.50
CA PRO A 163 15.85 39.50 -19.73
C PRO A 163 14.61 39.20 -20.60
N PRO A 164 14.04 40.21 -21.31
CA PRO A 164 12.85 40.05 -22.13
C PRO A 164 13.16 39.41 -23.49
N ALA A 165 12.14 38.77 -24.03
CA ALA A 165 12.12 38.16 -25.36
C ALA A 165 12.32 39.20 -26.48
N GLN A 166 13.10 38.82 -27.49
CA GLN A 166 12.96 39.24 -28.88
C GLN A 166 13.09 38.02 -29.78
#